data_AF-A0A543C1B4-F1
#
_entry.id   AF-A0A543C1B4-F1
#
_cell.length_a   1.000
_cell.length_b   1.000
_cell.length_c   1.000
_cell.angle_alpha   90.00
_cell.angle_beta   90.00
_cell.angle_gamma   90.00
#
_symmetry.space_group_name_H-M   'P 1'
#
loop_
_entity.id
_entity.type
_entity.pdbx_description
1 polymer ?
#
loop_
_entity_poly.entity_id
_entity_poly.type
_entity_poly.pdbx_seq_one_letter_code
_entity_poly.pdbx_strand_id
1 'polypeptide(L)'
;MQHRHQTTRRPPNAYDLDELTDSYDSKRDPYAGDFEEPKRSRAFGLIKRVATSTVVIMTLIVVLVLGIVAKTNFGKGKPPPGAAADTSLNEMLSQMSNQQMDPVVAGAEANARRRAYEKQVALEKAAEKKRKARAKALKEKREWEALKRRMSNDPSAAENQAYAKKMNALKGWGGCWSSLLTMWNHESGWNEHASNPGSGAYGIPQALPGSKMASAGPDWHNNAMTQIAWGLSYVGARYGDPCRAWSFWQAHSWY
;
A
#
# COMPACT_ATOMS: atom_id res chain seq x y z
N MET A 1 1.99 64.23 -45.80
CA MET A 1 0.54 64.17 -45.55
C MET A 1 0.19 62.69 -45.39
N GLN A 2 0.00 62.20 -44.17
CA GLN A 2 -1.32 61.82 -43.59
C GLN A 2 -2.18 61.02 -44.60
N HIS A 3 -2.69 59.80 -44.36
CA HIS A 3 -3.45 59.34 -43.20
C HIS A 3 -3.49 57.79 -43.07
N ARG A 4 -3.82 57.42 -41.82
CA ARG A 4 -4.21 56.17 -41.18
C ARG A 4 -5.43 55.47 -41.83
N HIS A 5 -5.55 54.13 -41.76
CA HIS A 5 -6.63 53.38 -41.06
C HIS A 5 -6.68 51.86 -41.38
N GLN A 6 -7.13 51.12 -40.36
CA GLN A 6 -7.22 49.66 -40.18
C GLN A 6 -8.42 49.03 -40.93
N THR A 7 -8.43 47.71 -41.19
CA THR A 7 -9.37 46.70 -40.60
C THR A 7 -9.40 45.32 -41.31
N THR A 8 -9.27 44.27 -40.48
CA THR A 8 -9.91 42.92 -40.37
C THR A 8 -10.19 41.94 -41.54
N ARG A 9 -10.06 40.65 -41.16
CA ARG A 9 -10.18 39.35 -41.87
C ARG A 9 -11.54 39.02 -42.51
N ARG A 10 -11.51 38.16 -43.57
CA ARG A 10 -12.20 36.84 -43.65
C ARG A 10 -11.72 36.06 -44.90
N PRO A 11 -11.62 34.72 -44.87
CA PRO A 11 -11.92 33.94 -46.08
C PRO A 11 -13.01 32.86 -45.86
N PRO A 12 -13.54 32.30 -46.98
CA PRO A 12 -14.92 31.82 -47.09
C PRO A 12 -15.11 30.31 -46.88
N ASN A 13 -16.38 29.93 -46.86
CA ASN A 13 -16.96 28.59 -46.73
C ASN A 13 -17.26 27.91 -48.09
N ALA A 14 -17.46 26.58 -48.02
CA ALA A 14 -18.02 25.63 -49.02
C ALA A 14 -17.04 25.18 -50.13
N TYR A 15 -16.94 23.91 -50.53
CA TYR A 15 -17.96 22.87 -50.81
C TYR A 15 -17.42 21.43 -50.55
N ASP A 16 -18.22 20.56 -49.90
CA ASP A 16 -18.93 19.35 -50.38
C ASP A 16 -18.07 18.10 -50.69
N LEU A 17 -18.56 16.92 -50.24
CA LEU A 17 -18.95 15.79 -51.10
C LEU A 17 -19.46 14.62 -50.25
N ASP A 18 -20.77 14.36 -50.39
CA ASP A 18 -21.43 13.07 -50.17
C ASP A 18 -20.71 11.97 -50.95
N GLU A 19 -19.82 11.19 -50.32
CA GLU A 19 -19.42 9.86 -50.79
C GLU A 19 -18.56 9.12 -49.75
N LEU A 20 -19.17 8.46 -48.75
CA LEU A 20 -18.63 7.20 -48.16
C LEU A 20 -19.58 6.60 -47.11
N THR A 21 -20.84 6.35 -47.46
CA THR A 21 -21.59 5.29 -46.78
C THR A 21 -21.41 4.02 -47.57
N ASP A 22 -20.39 3.23 -47.25
CA ASP A 22 -20.51 1.79 -47.45
C ASP A 22 -19.56 0.98 -46.56
N SER A 23 -20.12 -0.04 -45.92
CA SER A 23 -19.43 -1.24 -45.44
C SER A 23 -18.21 -1.08 -44.51
N TYR A 24 -18.45 -1.00 -43.20
CA TYR A 24 -17.49 -1.54 -42.21
C TYR A 24 -17.92 -2.96 -41.82
N ASP A 25 -17.49 -3.92 -42.65
CA ASP A 25 -17.56 -5.37 -42.46
C ASP A 25 -16.65 -5.77 -41.28
N SER A 26 -17.24 -6.28 -40.20
CA SER A 26 -16.57 -6.62 -38.94
C SER A 26 -15.70 -7.89 -38.99
N LYS A 27 -15.34 -8.40 -40.18
CA LYS A 27 -14.70 -9.72 -40.32
C LYS A 27 -13.26 -9.74 -40.82
N ARG A 28 -12.53 -8.64 -40.85
CA ARG A 28 -11.09 -8.64 -41.15
C ARG A 28 -10.32 -7.68 -40.24
N ASP A 29 -10.18 -8.07 -38.98
CA ASP A 29 -9.12 -7.56 -38.11
C ASP A 29 -7.90 -8.52 -38.22
N PRO A 30 -6.81 -8.13 -38.89
CA PRO A 30 -5.60 -8.96 -39.00
C PRO A 30 -4.77 -9.01 -37.70
N TYR A 31 -5.26 -8.46 -36.59
CA TYR A 31 -4.66 -8.58 -35.25
C TYR A 31 -5.50 -9.36 -34.24
N ALA A 32 -6.58 -10.01 -34.68
CA ALA A 32 -7.28 -11.03 -33.90
C ALA A 32 -6.46 -12.34 -33.85
N GLY A 33 -5.35 -12.31 -33.13
CA GLY A 33 -4.58 -13.51 -32.80
C GLY A 33 -5.37 -14.40 -31.85
N ASP A 34 -5.32 -15.70 -32.11
CA ASP A 34 -5.95 -16.77 -31.33
C ASP A 34 -5.41 -16.79 -29.89
N PHE A 35 -6.03 -16.04 -28.99
CA PHE A 35 -5.86 -16.29 -27.56
C PHE A 35 -6.75 -17.47 -27.18
N GLU A 36 -6.19 -18.68 -27.33
CA GLU A 36 -6.70 -19.85 -26.64
C GLU A 36 -6.82 -19.54 -25.14
N GLU A 37 -8.04 -19.62 -24.59
CA GLU A 37 -8.24 -19.51 -23.15
C GLU A 37 -7.41 -20.58 -22.43
N PRO A 38 -6.55 -20.23 -21.45
CA PRO A 38 -5.87 -21.26 -20.68
C PRO A 38 -6.89 -22.04 -19.85
N LYS A 39 -7.08 -23.32 -20.21
CA LYS A 39 -7.83 -24.30 -19.41
C LYS A 39 -7.35 -24.24 -17.96
N ARG A 40 -8.23 -23.81 -17.06
CA ARG A 40 -7.99 -23.78 -15.61
C ARG A 40 -7.61 -25.19 -15.14
N SER A 41 -6.33 -25.39 -14.83
CA SER A 41 -5.87 -26.62 -14.21
C SER A 41 -6.40 -26.71 -12.77
N ARG A 42 -7.28 -27.69 -12.53
CA ARG A 42 -7.62 -28.15 -11.18
C ARG A 42 -6.43 -28.94 -10.63
N ALA A 43 -5.42 -28.25 -10.13
CA ALA A 43 -4.26 -28.87 -9.50
C ALA A 43 -3.86 -28.17 -8.19
N PHE A 44 -4.85 -27.81 -7.35
CA PHE A 44 -4.64 -27.34 -5.97
C PHE A 44 -4.80 -28.48 -4.95
N GLY A 45 -4.18 -29.64 -5.23
CA GLY A 45 -4.33 -30.85 -4.41
C GLY A 45 -3.05 -31.59 -4.01
N LEU A 46 -1.86 -31.16 -4.46
CA LEU A 46 -0.65 -32.00 -4.34
C LEU A 46 0.63 -31.29 -3.87
N ILE A 47 0.53 -30.16 -3.17
CA ILE A 47 1.70 -29.49 -2.56
C ILE A 47 1.72 -29.62 -1.02
N LYS A 48 0.63 -30.11 -0.39
CA LYS A 48 0.58 -30.29 1.07
C LYS A 48 1.25 -31.55 1.61
N ARG A 49 1.71 -32.50 0.78
CA ARG A 49 2.24 -33.80 1.26
C ARG A 49 3.76 -33.93 1.35
N VAL A 50 4.54 -33.03 0.73
CA VAL A 50 6.03 -33.10 0.81
C VAL A 50 6.56 -32.30 2.01
N ALA A 51 5.89 -31.21 2.40
CA ALA A 51 6.31 -30.39 3.52
C ALA A 51 6.02 -31.01 4.91
N THR A 52 5.11 -31.98 5.00
CA THR A 52 4.80 -32.67 6.27
C THR A 52 5.80 -33.76 6.62
N SER A 53 6.42 -34.41 5.63
CA SER A 53 7.33 -35.54 5.88
C SER A 53 8.69 -35.13 6.43
N THR A 54 9.24 -33.98 6.04
CA THR A 54 10.54 -33.50 6.56
C THR A 54 10.45 -32.99 7.99
N VAL A 55 9.33 -32.36 8.38
CA VAL A 55 9.12 -31.91 9.76
C VAL A 55 8.91 -33.10 10.70
N VAL A 56 8.12 -34.11 10.29
CA VAL A 56 7.89 -35.32 11.10
C VAL A 56 9.19 -36.12 11.30
N ILE A 57 10.00 -36.32 10.25
CA ILE A 57 11.28 -37.05 10.37
C ILE A 57 12.27 -36.32 11.27
N MET A 58 12.37 -34.99 11.18
CA MET A 58 13.24 -34.20 12.07
C MET A 58 12.75 -34.20 13.52
N THR A 59 11.44 -34.19 13.76
CA THR A 59 10.90 -34.32 15.13
C THR A 59 11.08 -35.72 15.70
N LEU A 60 10.98 -36.78 14.89
CA LEU A 60 11.20 -38.15 15.35
C LEU A 60 12.68 -38.39 15.71
N ILE A 61 13.63 -37.81 14.98
CA ILE A 61 15.06 -37.91 15.30
C ILE A 61 15.38 -37.16 16.61
N VAL A 62 14.82 -35.96 16.82
CA VAL A 62 15.03 -35.21 18.08
C VAL A 62 14.37 -35.90 19.28
N VAL A 63 13.20 -36.53 19.11
CA VAL A 63 12.55 -37.31 20.18
C VAL A 63 13.25 -38.65 20.43
N LEU A 64 13.87 -39.29 19.42
CA LEU A 64 14.67 -40.50 19.62
C LEU A 64 15.99 -40.20 20.37
N VAL A 65 16.64 -39.07 20.06
CA VAL A 65 17.87 -38.62 20.73
C VAL A 65 17.60 -38.17 22.16
N LEU A 66 16.46 -37.52 22.44
CA LEU A 66 16.06 -37.15 23.81
C LEU A 66 15.42 -38.32 24.60
N GLY A 67 14.80 -39.28 23.92
CA GLY A 67 14.18 -40.45 24.54
C GLY A 67 15.16 -41.50 25.06
N ILE A 68 16.38 -41.57 24.49
CA ILE A 68 17.46 -42.44 24.99
C ILE A 68 18.00 -41.95 26.34
N VAL A 69 17.86 -40.65 26.66
CA VAL A 69 18.31 -40.09 27.96
C VAL A 69 17.26 -40.28 29.06
N ALA A 70 15.98 -40.49 28.72
CA ALA A 70 14.89 -40.50 29.70
C ALA A 70 14.33 -41.91 30.04
N LYS A 71 14.81 -42.99 29.41
CA LYS A 71 14.19 -44.33 29.55
C LYS A 71 15.12 -45.46 30.03
N THR A 72 16.07 -45.15 30.92
CA THR A 72 16.65 -46.14 31.82
C THR A 72 16.42 -45.72 33.27
N ASN A 73 15.29 -46.17 33.81
CA ASN A 73 14.97 -46.12 35.24
C ASN A 73 15.97 -46.99 36.02
N PHE A 74 16.51 -46.43 37.11
CA PHE A 74 17.34 -47.10 38.09
C PHE A 74 16.59 -48.27 38.78
N GLY A 75 17.14 -49.49 38.68
CA GLY A 75 16.71 -50.69 39.42
C GLY A 75 17.82 -51.23 40.31
N LYS A 76 17.52 -51.49 41.58
CA LYS A 76 18.42 -51.80 42.70
C LYS A 76 19.09 -53.21 42.61
N GLY A 77 20.40 -53.30 42.89
CA GLY A 77 21.15 -54.55 43.19
C GLY A 77 22.61 -54.27 43.63
N LYS A 78 23.06 -54.88 44.75
CA LYS A 78 24.18 -54.48 45.67
C LYS A 78 25.64 -54.35 45.14
N PRO A 79 26.55 -53.68 45.91
CA PRO A 79 27.80 -53.05 45.45
C PRO A 79 29.09 -53.83 45.84
N PRO A 80 30.27 -53.40 45.33
CA PRO A 80 31.54 -53.55 46.05
C PRO A 80 32.22 -52.16 46.25
N PRO A 81 33.40 -52.10 46.90
CA PRO A 81 33.67 -51.44 48.17
C PRO A 81 33.96 -49.93 48.05
N GLY A 82 33.89 -49.24 49.19
CA GLY A 82 34.08 -47.80 49.31
C GLY A 82 35.45 -47.30 48.84
N ALA A 83 35.39 -46.15 48.16
CA ALA A 83 36.36 -45.05 48.19
C ALA A 83 37.84 -45.42 48.14
N ALA A 84 38.39 -45.38 46.93
CA ALA A 84 39.72 -44.82 46.71
C ALA A 84 39.64 -43.84 45.53
N ALA A 85 39.62 -42.56 45.88
CA ALA A 85 40.18 -41.43 45.16
C ALA A 85 39.76 -41.24 43.70
N ASP A 86 38.64 -40.57 43.43
CA ASP A 86 38.68 -39.14 43.07
C ASP A 86 39.74 -38.81 42.01
N THR A 87 39.45 -39.10 40.74
CA THR A 87 39.87 -38.14 39.71
C THR A 87 39.06 -36.88 39.99
N SER A 88 39.58 -36.09 40.93
CA SER A 88 38.97 -34.87 41.42
C SER A 88 38.59 -34.03 40.21
N LEU A 89 37.55 -33.22 40.33
CA LEU A 89 37.23 -32.22 39.31
C LEU A 89 38.50 -31.41 38.93
N ASN A 90 39.41 -31.22 39.88
CA ASN A 90 40.72 -30.61 39.67
C ASN A 90 41.68 -31.44 38.79
N GLU A 91 41.60 -32.77 38.81
CA GLU A 91 42.44 -33.67 38.01
C GLU A 91 41.92 -33.81 36.57
N MET A 92 40.60 -33.74 36.38
CA MET A 92 39.97 -33.61 35.05
C MET A 92 40.24 -32.22 34.43
N LEU A 93 40.22 -31.16 35.25
CA LEU A 93 40.67 -29.82 34.86
C LEU A 93 42.18 -29.76 34.55
N SER A 94 43.01 -30.51 35.28
CA SER A 94 44.46 -30.61 35.07
C SER A 94 44.80 -31.39 33.79
N GLN A 95 44.03 -32.43 33.45
CA GLN A 95 44.15 -33.11 32.17
C GLN A 95 43.70 -32.23 30.99
N MET A 96 42.65 -31.42 31.14
CA MET A 96 42.25 -30.44 30.12
C MET A 96 43.22 -29.26 30.01
N SER A 97 43.95 -28.89 31.08
CA SER A 97 45.00 -27.85 31.01
C SER A 97 46.29 -28.34 30.34
N ASN A 98 46.53 -29.66 30.32
CA ASN A 98 47.70 -30.27 29.65
C ASN A 98 47.47 -30.52 28.16
N GLN A 99 46.22 -30.50 27.67
CA GLN A 99 45.94 -30.25 26.26
C GLN A 99 46.07 -28.75 26.02
N GLN A 100 47.27 -28.31 25.67
CA GLN A 100 47.54 -26.98 25.14
C GLN A 100 46.59 -26.71 23.96
N MET A 101 45.43 -26.10 24.24
CA MET A 101 44.65 -25.44 23.22
C MET A 101 45.54 -24.34 22.68
N ASP A 102 46.02 -24.52 21.46
CA ASP A 102 46.73 -23.48 20.72
C ASP A 102 45.91 -22.18 20.85
N PRO A 103 46.49 -21.09 21.38
CA PRO A 103 45.78 -19.84 21.64
C PRO A 103 45.07 -19.29 20.39
N VAL A 104 45.51 -19.70 19.19
CA VAL A 104 44.88 -19.38 17.92
C VAL A 104 43.52 -20.08 17.75
N VAL A 105 43.40 -21.36 18.14
CA VAL A 105 42.15 -22.16 18.01
C VAL A 105 41.12 -21.73 19.06
N ALA A 106 41.56 -21.49 20.31
CA ALA A 106 40.70 -20.96 21.37
C ALA A 106 40.14 -19.55 21.02
N GLY A 107 40.97 -18.71 20.39
CA GLY A 107 40.54 -17.40 19.88
C GLY A 107 39.54 -17.50 18.73
N ALA A 108 39.73 -18.47 17.81
CA ALA A 108 38.85 -18.67 16.66
C ALA A 108 37.43 -19.10 17.07
N GLU A 109 37.29 -20.04 18.01
CA GLU A 109 35.98 -20.48 18.51
C GLU A 109 35.25 -19.40 19.31
N ALA A 110 35.97 -18.65 20.16
CA ALA A 110 35.40 -17.54 20.91
C ALA A 110 34.88 -16.41 19.99
N ASN A 111 35.61 -16.12 18.90
CA ASN A 111 35.18 -15.17 17.88
C ASN A 111 33.96 -15.67 17.09
N ALA A 112 33.90 -16.97 16.77
CA ALA A 112 32.76 -17.57 16.09
C ALA A 112 31.47 -17.51 16.93
N ARG A 113 31.55 -17.82 18.23
CA ARG A 113 30.41 -17.72 19.16
C ARG A 113 29.93 -16.27 19.34
N ARG A 114 30.86 -15.31 19.41
CA ARG A 114 30.51 -13.88 19.48
C ARG A 114 29.79 -13.40 18.23
N ARG A 115 30.27 -13.75 17.04
CA ARG A 115 29.59 -13.42 15.77
C ARG A 115 28.22 -14.09 15.65
N ALA A 116 28.09 -15.33 16.12
CA ALA A 116 26.80 -16.02 16.17
C ALA A 116 25.81 -15.31 17.11
N TYR A 117 26.27 -14.91 18.30
CA TYR A 117 25.48 -14.13 19.27
C TYR A 117 25.10 -12.75 18.73
N GLU A 118 26.06 -12.00 18.16
CA GLU A 118 25.81 -10.69 17.54
C GLU A 118 24.80 -10.80 16.39
N LYS A 119 24.89 -11.86 15.58
CA LYS A 119 23.94 -12.13 14.50
C LYS A 119 22.54 -12.46 15.06
N GLN A 120 22.44 -13.28 16.11
CA GLN A 120 21.17 -13.57 16.79
C GLN A 120 20.53 -12.28 17.32
N VAL A 121 21.29 -11.47 18.06
CA VAL A 121 20.83 -10.19 18.61
C VAL A 121 20.43 -9.21 17.50
N ALA A 122 21.17 -9.15 16.40
CA ALA A 122 20.83 -8.30 15.25
C ALA A 122 19.54 -8.76 14.55
N LEU A 123 19.35 -10.08 14.39
CA LEU A 123 18.15 -10.66 13.81
C LEU A 123 16.91 -10.41 14.69
N GLU A 124 17.05 -10.57 16.01
CA GLU A 124 15.98 -10.26 16.97
C GLU A 124 15.59 -8.79 16.95
N LYS A 125 16.57 -7.88 16.98
CA LYS A 125 16.32 -6.43 16.86
C LYS A 125 15.64 -6.08 15.53
N ALA A 126 16.06 -6.69 14.43
CA ALA A 126 15.44 -6.49 13.12
C ALA A 126 14.00 -7.03 13.08
N ALA A 127 13.75 -8.20 13.68
CA ALA A 127 12.43 -8.80 13.80
C ALA A 127 11.49 -7.93 14.65
N GLU A 128 11.97 -7.40 15.78
CA GLU A 128 11.22 -6.50 16.64
C GLU A 128 10.86 -5.19 15.92
N LYS A 129 11.82 -4.58 15.21
CA LYS A 129 11.59 -3.39 14.39
C LYS A 129 10.52 -3.65 13.34
N LYS A 130 10.58 -4.79 12.65
CA LYS A 130 9.58 -5.18 11.64
C LYS A 130 8.20 -5.42 12.26
N ARG A 131 8.13 -6.04 13.44
CA ARG A 131 6.87 -6.23 14.19
C ARG A 131 6.25 -4.90 14.60
N LYS A 132 7.05 -3.98 15.15
CA LYS A 132 6.62 -2.63 15.53
C LYS A 132 6.13 -1.84 14.31
N ALA A 133 6.85 -1.88 13.19
CA ALA A 133 6.45 -1.23 11.95
C ALA A 133 5.12 -1.79 11.39
N ARG A 134 4.95 -3.12 11.37
CA ARG A 134 3.68 -3.75 10.95
C ARG A 134 2.52 -3.40 11.88
N ALA A 135 2.74 -3.39 13.19
CA ALA A 135 1.72 -3.00 14.17
C ALA A 135 1.29 -1.54 13.97
N LYS A 136 2.25 -0.64 13.73
CA LYS A 136 1.96 0.77 13.41
C LYS A 136 1.16 0.89 12.10
N ALA A 137 1.60 0.24 11.03
CA ALA A 137 0.92 0.28 9.74
C ALA A 137 -0.51 -0.29 9.80
N LEU A 138 -0.73 -1.35 10.59
CA LEU A 138 -2.08 -1.90 10.80
C LEU A 138 -2.96 -0.93 11.60
N LYS A 139 -2.41 -0.26 12.62
CA LYS A 139 -3.14 0.76 13.39
C LYS A 139 -3.55 1.92 12.49
N GLU A 140 -2.61 2.47 11.72
CA GLU A 140 -2.87 3.54 10.75
C GLU A 140 -3.92 3.13 9.70
N LYS A 141 -3.85 1.90 9.19
CA LYS A 141 -4.86 1.36 8.27
C LYS A 141 -6.24 1.27 8.90
N ARG A 142 -6.34 0.77 10.14
CA ARG A 142 -7.62 0.68 10.87
C ARG A 142 -8.20 2.05 11.19
N GLU A 143 -7.37 3.00 11.59
CA GLU A 143 -7.77 4.39 11.80
C GLU A 143 -8.27 5.02 10.49
N TRP A 144 -7.58 4.75 9.37
CA TRP A 144 -7.99 5.19 8.04
C TRP A 144 -9.33 4.60 7.61
N GLU A 145 -9.55 3.30 7.80
CA GLU A 145 -10.82 2.65 7.47
C GLU A 145 -11.96 3.11 8.39
N ALA A 146 -11.71 3.31 9.68
CA ALA A 146 -12.68 3.84 10.62
C ALA A 146 -13.05 5.31 10.32
N LEU A 147 -12.06 6.11 9.91
CA LEU A 147 -12.26 7.48 9.43
C LEU A 147 -13.14 7.45 8.19
N LYS A 148 -12.80 6.64 7.19
CA LYS A 148 -13.60 6.45 5.97
C LYS A 148 -15.06 6.07 6.28
N ARG A 149 -15.28 5.20 7.28
CA ARG A 149 -16.63 4.78 7.70
C ARG A 149 -17.40 5.87 8.46
N ARG A 150 -16.72 6.73 9.22
CA ARG A 150 -17.36 7.90 9.85
C ARG A 150 -17.75 8.95 8.80
N MET A 151 -16.93 9.11 7.77
CA MET A 151 -17.13 10.05 6.66
C MET A 151 -18.18 9.60 5.64
N SER A 152 -18.73 8.38 5.72
CA SER A 152 -19.78 7.93 4.80
C SER A 152 -21.19 8.26 5.30
N ASN A 153 -21.32 8.88 6.48
CA ASN A 153 -22.60 9.15 7.14
C ASN A 153 -22.82 10.66 7.37
N ASP A 154 -22.55 11.53 6.38
CA ASP A 154 -22.72 13.00 6.44
C ASP A 154 -21.50 13.74 7.05
N PRO A 155 -20.33 13.76 6.37
CA PRO A 155 -19.15 14.50 6.81
C PRO A 155 -19.46 16.00 6.96
N SER A 156 -19.03 16.58 8.07
CA SER A 156 -19.19 18.02 8.26
C SER A 156 -18.42 18.79 7.18
N ALA A 157 -18.90 19.99 6.82
CA ALA A 157 -18.20 20.91 5.92
C ALA A 157 -16.71 21.10 6.31
N ALA A 158 -16.41 21.12 7.62
CA ALA A 158 -15.05 21.24 8.14
C ALA A 158 -14.18 20.00 7.84
N GLU A 159 -14.75 18.80 7.91
CA GLU A 159 -14.06 17.56 7.53
C GLU A 159 -13.78 17.53 6.03
N ASN A 160 -14.78 17.89 5.20
CA ASN A 160 -14.61 18.00 3.75
C ASN A 160 -13.50 19.00 3.36
N GLN A 161 -13.45 20.15 4.02
CA GLN A 161 -12.35 21.11 3.88
C GLN A 161 -11.00 20.50 4.25
N ALA A 162 -10.91 19.79 5.37
CA ALA A 162 -9.65 19.17 5.81
C ALA A 162 -9.13 18.14 4.80
N TYR A 163 -10.02 17.36 4.17
CA TYR A 163 -9.65 16.41 3.12
C TYR A 163 -9.19 17.11 1.85
N ALA A 164 -9.95 18.09 1.36
CA ALA A 164 -9.57 18.83 0.18
C ALA A 164 -8.25 19.56 0.38
N LYS A 165 -7.98 20.12 1.57
CA LYS A 165 -6.70 20.76 1.88
C LYS A 165 -5.53 19.79 1.74
N LYS A 166 -5.69 18.57 2.27
CA LYS A 166 -4.68 17.51 2.15
C LYS A 166 -4.49 17.08 0.70
N MET A 167 -5.56 16.79 -0.04
CA MET A 167 -5.47 16.37 -1.45
C MET A 167 -4.90 17.47 -2.35
N ASN A 168 -5.29 18.72 -2.11
CA ASN A 168 -4.77 19.89 -2.80
C ASN A 168 -3.26 20.04 -2.56
N ALA A 169 -2.80 19.87 -1.32
CA ALA A 169 -1.36 19.86 -1.01
C ALA A 169 -0.62 18.70 -1.68
N LEU A 170 -1.20 17.49 -1.72
CA LEU A 170 -0.62 16.32 -2.42
C LEU A 170 -0.45 16.54 -3.92
N LYS A 171 -1.23 17.43 -4.54
CA LYS A 171 -1.07 17.86 -5.94
C LYS A 171 0.00 18.94 -6.15
N GLY A 172 0.68 19.36 -5.08
CA GLY A 172 1.63 20.47 -5.13
C GLY A 172 0.97 21.86 -5.09
N TRP A 173 -0.35 21.94 -4.85
CA TRP A 173 -1.12 23.19 -4.89
C TRP A 173 -1.36 23.79 -3.51
N GLY A 174 -0.52 23.46 -2.52
CA GLY A 174 -0.69 23.93 -1.14
C GLY A 174 -0.81 25.47 -1.02
N GLY A 175 -0.08 26.21 -1.86
CA GLY A 175 -0.16 27.68 -1.93
C GLY A 175 -1.48 28.23 -2.48
N CYS A 176 -2.30 27.40 -3.13
CA CYS A 176 -3.60 27.76 -3.70
C CYS A 176 -4.79 27.30 -2.84
N TRP A 177 -4.56 26.93 -1.58
CA TRP A 177 -5.63 26.45 -0.70
C TRP A 177 -6.75 27.49 -0.50
N SER A 178 -6.40 28.76 -0.28
CA SER A 178 -7.40 29.82 -0.08
C SER A 178 -8.31 29.99 -1.30
N SER A 179 -7.76 29.87 -2.51
CA SER A 179 -8.51 29.92 -3.77
C SER A 179 -9.54 28.79 -3.89
N LEU A 180 -9.11 27.54 -3.65
CA LEU A 180 -10.02 26.39 -3.63
C LEU A 180 -11.09 26.55 -2.55
N LEU A 181 -10.68 27.03 -1.37
CA LEU A 181 -11.57 27.22 -0.23
C LEU A 181 -12.69 28.19 -0.52
N THR A 182 -12.35 29.36 -1.05
CA THR A 182 -13.34 30.37 -1.40
C THR A 182 -14.27 29.87 -2.49
N MET A 183 -13.73 29.26 -3.55
CA MET A 183 -14.52 28.76 -4.66
C MET A 183 -15.56 27.74 -4.19
N TRP A 184 -15.14 26.66 -3.51
CA TRP A 184 -16.07 25.61 -3.08
C TRP A 184 -16.99 26.02 -1.93
N ASN A 185 -16.65 27.06 -1.16
CA ASN A 185 -17.61 27.72 -0.27
C ASN A 185 -18.79 28.32 -1.06
N HIS A 186 -18.53 28.99 -2.19
CA HIS A 186 -19.59 29.56 -3.03
C HIS A 186 -20.40 28.49 -3.75
N GLU A 187 -19.77 27.41 -4.18
CA GLU A 187 -20.44 26.35 -4.93
C GLU A 187 -21.44 25.56 -4.08
N SER A 188 -21.03 25.11 -2.90
CA SER A 188 -21.80 24.13 -2.12
C SER A 188 -21.78 24.35 -0.62
N GLY A 189 -20.99 25.32 -0.12
CA GLY A 189 -20.68 25.39 1.30
C GLY A 189 -20.02 24.11 1.82
N TRP A 190 -19.36 23.34 0.95
CA TRP A 190 -18.76 22.03 1.23
C TRP A 190 -19.74 20.89 1.53
N ASN A 191 -21.00 21.02 1.16
CA ASN A 191 -21.99 19.95 1.29
C ASN A 191 -21.89 18.99 0.09
N GLU A 192 -21.54 17.72 0.34
CA GLU A 192 -21.47 16.65 -0.67
C GLU A 192 -22.82 16.21 -1.24
N HIS A 193 -23.90 16.62 -0.60
CA HIS A 193 -25.27 16.43 -1.06
C HIS A 193 -25.89 17.72 -1.62
N ALA A 194 -25.11 18.80 -1.76
CA ALA A 194 -25.59 20.04 -2.37
C ALA A 194 -26.09 19.77 -3.79
N SER A 195 -27.36 20.07 -4.05
CA SER A 195 -27.98 19.91 -5.36
C SER A 195 -28.66 21.21 -5.75
N ASN A 196 -28.41 21.67 -6.97
CA ASN A 196 -29.13 22.80 -7.55
C ASN A 196 -30.26 22.27 -8.46
N PRO A 197 -31.55 22.39 -8.07
CA PRO A 197 -32.66 21.83 -8.84
C PRO A 197 -32.82 22.44 -10.24
N GLY A 198 -32.41 23.70 -10.43
CA GLY A 198 -32.55 24.40 -11.70
C GLY A 198 -31.53 23.94 -12.74
N SER A 199 -30.27 23.73 -12.32
CA SER A 199 -29.20 23.33 -13.23
C SER A 199 -28.90 21.82 -13.22
N GLY A 200 -29.21 21.11 -12.14
CA GLY A 200 -28.81 19.72 -11.92
C GLY A 200 -27.36 19.55 -11.46
N ALA A 201 -26.68 20.65 -11.07
CA ALA A 201 -25.35 20.59 -10.49
C ALA A 201 -25.37 19.89 -9.12
N TYR A 202 -24.35 19.06 -8.85
CA TYR A 202 -24.31 18.20 -7.66
C TYR A 202 -22.96 18.17 -6.94
N GLY A 203 -23.02 18.07 -5.62
CA GLY A 203 -21.91 17.79 -4.72
C GLY A 203 -21.01 18.98 -4.46
N ILE A 204 -19.90 18.72 -3.78
CA ILE A 204 -18.92 19.75 -3.36
C ILE A 204 -18.46 20.64 -4.52
N PRO A 205 -18.02 20.08 -5.68
CA PRO A 205 -17.54 20.90 -6.79
C PRO A 205 -18.66 21.43 -7.70
N GLN A 206 -19.94 21.14 -7.40
CA GLN A 206 -21.10 21.44 -8.26
C GLN A 206 -20.93 20.91 -9.70
N ALA A 207 -20.61 19.62 -9.82
CA ALA A 207 -20.41 18.98 -11.12
C ALA A 207 -21.69 18.94 -11.96
N LEU A 208 -21.58 19.27 -13.25
CA LEU A 208 -22.69 19.27 -14.20
C LEU A 208 -22.43 18.37 -15.44
N PRO A 209 -23.17 17.25 -15.62
CA PRO A 209 -23.99 16.58 -14.59
C PRO A 209 -23.12 15.93 -13.50
N GLY A 210 -23.71 15.72 -12.32
CA GLY A 210 -23.04 15.07 -11.18
C GLY A 210 -22.43 13.70 -11.51
N SER A 211 -23.05 12.96 -12.43
CA SER A 211 -22.59 11.63 -12.88
C SER A 211 -21.17 11.60 -13.46
N LYS A 212 -20.61 12.75 -13.88
CA LYS A 212 -19.20 12.84 -14.30
C LYS A 212 -18.23 12.42 -13.20
N MET A 213 -18.62 12.59 -11.93
CA MET A 213 -17.82 12.17 -10.78
C MET A 213 -17.64 10.65 -10.67
N ALA A 214 -18.44 9.86 -11.39
CA ALA A 214 -18.26 8.40 -11.48
C ALA A 214 -16.88 7.98 -11.98
N SER A 215 -16.21 8.83 -12.76
CA SER A 215 -14.83 8.61 -13.20
C SER A 215 -13.80 8.58 -12.07
N ALA A 216 -14.10 9.21 -10.92
CA ALA A 216 -13.26 9.16 -9.72
C ALA A 216 -13.65 8.01 -8.76
N GLY A 217 -14.86 7.45 -8.90
CA GLY A 217 -15.32 6.32 -8.10
C GLY A 217 -16.83 6.08 -8.24
N PRO A 218 -17.29 4.82 -8.15
CA PRO A 218 -18.72 4.48 -8.29
C PRO A 218 -19.60 5.00 -7.13
N ASP A 219 -18.99 5.39 -6.01
CA ASP A 219 -19.65 5.90 -4.80
C ASP A 219 -19.77 7.43 -4.76
N TRP A 220 -19.53 8.10 -5.90
CA TRP A 220 -19.47 9.57 -6.02
C TRP A 220 -20.67 10.31 -5.43
N HIS A 221 -21.86 9.72 -5.46
CA HIS A 221 -23.08 10.39 -5.00
C HIS A 221 -23.04 10.66 -3.49
N ASN A 222 -22.45 9.78 -2.69
CA ASN A 222 -22.47 9.91 -1.21
C ASN A 222 -21.06 9.91 -0.59
N ASN A 223 -20.04 10.22 -1.39
CA ASN A 223 -18.66 10.18 -0.94
C ASN A 223 -17.92 11.48 -1.29
N ALA A 224 -17.81 12.36 -0.30
CA ALA A 224 -17.06 13.62 -0.39
C ALA A 224 -15.63 13.44 -0.94
N MET A 225 -14.92 12.38 -0.57
CA MET A 225 -13.56 12.14 -1.06
C MET A 225 -13.53 11.90 -2.57
N THR A 226 -14.50 11.14 -3.06
CA THR A 226 -14.66 10.86 -4.50
C THR A 226 -14.99 12.16 -5.24
N GLN A 227 -15.88 12.99 -4.69
CA GLN A 227 -16.24 14.29 -5.26
C GLN A 227 -15.06 15.28 -5.27
N ILE A 228 -14.32 15.38 -4.16
CA ILE A 228 -13.13 16.23 -4.01
C ILE A 228 -12.04 15.78 -5.00
N ALA A 229 -11.79 14.48 -5.11
CA ALA A 229 -10.81 13.93 -6.04
C ALA A 229 -11.15 14.28 -7.49
N TRP A 230 -12.42 14.11 -7.88
CA TRP A 230 -12.90 14.51 -9.19
C TRP A 230 -12.75 16.01 -9.43
N GLY A 231 -13.24 16.85 -8.50
CA GLY A 231 -13.20 18.30 -8.61
C GLY A 231 -11.78 18.84 -8.74
N LEU A 232 -10.82 18.31 -7.96
CA LEU A 232 -9.41 18.66 -8.09
C LEU A 232 -8.80 18.21 -9.42
N SER A 233 -9.23 17.06 -9.97
CA SER A 233 -8.81 16.62 -11.30
C SER A 233 -9.34 17.55 -12.39
N TYR A 234 -10.60 17.95 -12.29
CA TYR A 234 -11.24 18.89 -13.22
C TYR A 234 -10.52 20.25 -13.18
N VAL A 235 -10.25 20.80 -11.99
CA VAL A 235 -9.46 22.03 -11.82
C VAL A 235 -8.10 21.92 -12.49
N GLY A 236 -7.39 20.82 -12.26
CA GLY A 236 -6.08 20.59 -12.89
C GLY A 236 -6.15 20.52 -14.41
N ALA A 237 -7.12 19.79 -14.95
CA ALA A 237 -7.27 19.63 -16.39
C ALA A 237 -7.67 20.93 -17.10
N ARG A 238 -8.52 21.75 -16.47
CA ARG A 238 -9.12 22.94 -17.12
C ARG A 238 -8.34 24.23 -16.88
N TYR A 239 -7.75 24.36 -15.68
CA TYR A 239 -7.11 25.60 -15.21
C TYR A 239 -5.65 25.41 -14.83
N GLY A 240 -5.19 24.17 -14.64
CA GLY A 240 -3.84 23.84 -14.17
C GLY A 240 -3.75 23.77 -12.65
N ASP A 241 -4.34 24.74 -11.93
CA ASP A 241 -4.35 24.79 -10.46
C ASP A 241 -5.53 25.63 -9.92
N PRO A 242 -5.82 25.59 -8.60
CA PRO A 242 -6.93 26.34 -8.02
C PRO A 242 -6.73 27.86 -8.02
N CYS A 243 -5.50 28.37 -8.03
CA CYS A 243 -5.26 29.81 -8.10
C CYS A 243 -5.75 30.36 -9.45
N ARG A 244 -5.43 29.65 -10.55
CA ARG A 244 -5.90 29.97 -11.90
C ARG A 244 -7.41 29.79 -12.05
N ALA A 245 -7.96 28.71 -11.48
CA ALA A 245 -9.41 28.51 -11.45
C ALA A 245 -10.12 29.67 -10.73
N TRP A 246 -9.59 30.12 -9.59
CA TRP A 246 -10.15 31.26 -8.85
C TRP A 246 -10.02 32.59 -9.61
N SER A 247 -8.91 32.81 -10.32
CA SER A 247 -8.78 33.97 -11.20
C SER A 247 -9.83 33.97 -12.30
N PHE A 248 -10.14 32.79 -12.86
CA PHE A 248 -11.20 32.64 -13.86
C PHE A 248 -12.59 32.87 -13.25
N TRP A 249 -12.85 32.28 -12.08
CA TRP A 249 -14.10 32.39 -11.34
C TRP A 249 -14.44 33.84 -11.01
N GLN A 250 -13.47 34.64 -10.55
CA GLN A 250 -13.72 36.07 -10.26
C GLN A 250 -14.22 36.88 -11.46
N ALA A 251 -13.93 36.44 -12.68
CA ALA A 251 -14.36 37.13 -13.90
C ALA A 251 -15.69 36.59 -14.48
N HIS A 252 -16.06 35.34 -14.17
CA HIS A 252 -17.16 34.65 -14.83
C HIS A 252 -18.23 34.11 -13.87
N SER A 253 -17.94 34.04 -12.58
CA SER A 253 -18.75 33.42 -11.53
C SER A 253 -19.05 31.92 -11.78
N TRP A 254 -18.17 31.24 -12.53
CA TRP A 254 -18.15 29.79 -12.73
C TRP A 254 -16.72 29.32 -12.99
N TYR A 255 -16.48 28.01 -12.88
CA TYR A 255 -15.23 27.35 -13.26
C TYR A 255 -15.53 25.90 -13.71
#